data_AF-A0A521Z9Z0-F1
#
_entry.id   AF-A0A521Z9Z0-F1
#
_cell.length_a   1.000
_cell.length_b   1.000
_cell.length_c   1.000
_cell.angle_alpha   90.00
_cell.angle_beta   90.00
_cell.angle_gamma   90.00
#
_symmetry.space_group_name_H-M   'P 1'
#
loop_
_entity.id
_entity.type
_entity.pdbx_description
1 polymer ?
#
loop_
_entity_poly.entity_id
_entity_poly.type
_entity_poly.pdbx_seq_one_letter_code
_entity_poly.pdbx_strand_id
1 'polypeptide(L)'
;MTANVDDDLEALFDQISDQRMAEIRSEGNNTPAAAPANDLPVNDPSMVVAAAVMVSAAEQLDVDAKPDARELYQRVGGLTRQLHDALRELGYDKNVENAVNALPDARARLGYIAKMTEQAAERALSAVEKGQEGLSKVGAHNGKLLTSWDKLFSKQLSLDEFKQLAHDTHAHLKQVSTQTSAAHAQFTEIMMAQDFQDLTGQVIQKIGTVSQNLEQQLIKLLVDSAPPERRAEVHTEWMNGPAINTDGRSDVVNSQGQVDDLLESLGF
;
A
#
# COMPACT_ATOMS: atom_id res chain seq x y z
N MET A 1 -32.51 2.74 23.47
CA MET A 1 -32.80 3.82 22.50
C MET A 1 -31.56 4.19 21.68
N THR A 2 -30.54 3.33 21.62
CA THR A 2 -29.22 3.59 21.02
C THR A 2 -28.98 2.82 19.71
N ALA A 3 -29.86 1.90 19.32
CA ALA A 3 -29.70 1.07 18.12
C ALA A 3 -29.98 1.83 16.80
N ASN A 4 -30.54 3.04 16.86
CA ASN A 4 -30.94 3.78 15.66
C ASN A 4 -29.83 4.70 15.11
N VAL A 5 -28.79 4.98 15.90
CA VAL A 5 -27.75 5.95 15.52
C VAL A 5 -26.64 5.29 14.70
N ASP A 6 -26.31 4.04 14.97
CA ASP A 6 -25.30 3.30 14.20
C ASP A 6 -25.82 2.93 12.80
N ASP A 7 -27.08 2.49 12.67
CA ASP A 7 -27.73 2.24 11.38
C ASP A 7 -27.84 3.53 10.54
N ASP A 8 -28.15 4.68 11.17
CA ASP A 8 -28.22 5.97 10.47
C ASP A 8 -26.82 6.45 10.00
N LEU A 9 -25.75 6.10 10.71
CA LEU A 9 -24.37 6.43 10.33
C LEU A 9 -23.84 5.53 9.22
N GLU A 10 -24.17 4.24 9.25
CA GLU A 10 -23.82 3.28 8.20
C GLU A 10 -24.55 3.61 6.89
N ALA A 11 -25.83 4.01 6.98
CA ALA A 11 -26.59 4.50 5.82
C ALA A 11 -26.04 5.81 5.24
N LEU A 12 -25.58 6.74 6.09
CA LEU A 12 -24.91 7.97 5.63
C LEU A 12 -23.55 7.69 4.97
N PHE A 13 -22.82 6.68 5.46
CA PHE A 13 -21.53 6.27 4.90
C PHE A 13 -21.68 5.62 3.51
N ASP A 14 -22.67 4.74 3.34
CA ASP A 14 -22.99 4.14 2.03
C ASP A 14 -23.46 5.21 1.04
N GLN A 15 -24.30 6.15 1.48
CA GLN A 15 -24.78 7.25 0.63
C GLN A 15 -23.63 8.16 0.15
N ILE A 16 -22.64 8.46 0.99
CA ILE A 16 -21.48 9.30 0.62
C ILE A 16 -20.55 8.54 -0.33
N SER A 17 -20.34 7.25 -0.08
CA SER A 17 -19.48 6.39 -0.91
C SER A 17 -20.08 6.19 -2.31
N ASP A 18 -21.39 5.97 -2.41
CA ASP A 18 -22.10 5.86 -3.70
C ASP A 18 -22.10 7.19 -4.48
N GLN A 19 -22.27 8.32 -3.78
CA GLN A 19 -22.24 9.65 -4.39
C GLN A 19 -20.84 9.98 -4.95
N ARG A 20 -19.77 9.61 -4.23
CA ARG A 20 -18.37 9.79 -4.68
C ARG A 20 -18.00 8.86 -5.84
N MET A 21 -18.49 7.63 -5.83
CA MET A 21 -18.28 6.69 -6.93
C MET A 21 -19.04 7.12 -8.20
N ALA A 22 -20.19 7.79 -8.06
CA ALA A 22 -20.91 8.39 -9.18
C ALA A 22 -20.19 9.62 -9.78
N GLU A 23 -19.57 10.47 -8.94
CA GLU A 23 -18.72 11.59 -9.39
C GLU A 23 -17.51 11.10 -10.21
N ILE A 24 -16.86 10.03 -9.78
CA ILE A 24 -15.72 9.42 -10.51
C ILE A 24 -16.15 8.86 -11.88
N ARG A 25 -17.35 8.30 -12.01
CA ARG A 25 -17.89 7.83 -13.30
C ARG A 25 -18.27 8.99 -14.24
N SER A 26 -18.68 10.13 -13.68
CA SER A 26 -19.01 11.35 -14.42
C SER A 26 -17.76 12.05 -14.95
N GLU A 27 -16.66 12.09 -14.19
CA GLU A 27 -15.40 12.72 -14.59
C GLU A 27 -14.62 11.91 -15.64
N GLY A 28 -14.90 10.62 -15.80
CA GLY A 28 -14.31 9.75 -16.82
C GLY A 28 -14.73 10.05 -18.27
N ASN A 29 -15.64 11.01 -18.52
CA ASN A 29 -16.15 11.33 -19.85
C ASN A 29 -15.51 12.58 -20.50
N ASN A 30 -14.52 13.21 -19.86
CA ASN A 30 -13.75 14.31 -20.46
C ASN A 30 -12.37 13.82 -20.90
N THR A 31 -12.31 13.29 -22.12
CA THR A 31 -11.07 12.97 -22.83
C THR A 31 -10.27 14.25 -23.12
N PRO A 32 -9.02 14.42 -22.63
CA PRO A 32 -8.11 15.39 -23.21
C PRO A 32 -7.58 14.84 -24.53
N ALA A 33 -7.64 15.66 -25.57
CA ALA A 33 -7.16 15.34 -26.91
C ALA A 33 -5.71 14.85 -26.93
N ALA A 34 -5.44 13.88 -27.80
CA ALA A 34 -4.13 13.27 -28.04
C ALA A 34 -3.03 14.30 -28.35
N ALA A 35 -1.89 14.19 -27.66
CA ALA A 35 -0.62 14.81 -28.01
C ALA A 35 0.38 13.71 -28.46
N PRO A 36 1.31 14.02 -29.39
CA PRO A 36 1.99 13.02 -30.19
C PRO A 36 3.12 12.31 -29.44
N ALA A 37 3.34 11.05 -29.79
CA ALA A 37 4.41 10.21 -29.30
C ALA A 37 5.78 10.68 -29.82
N ASN A 38 6.63 11.15 -28.91
CA ASN A 38 8.07 10.87 -28.88
C ASN A 38 8.69 11.62 -27.68
N ASP A 39 9.30 10.83 -26.78
CA ASP A 39 10.38 11.16 -25.83
C ASP A 39 10.11 10.55 -24.44
N LEU A 40 10.55 9.30 -24.28
CA LEU A 40 10.87 8.73 -22.97
C LEU A 40 12.40 8.61 -22.87
N PRO A 41 13.04 9.06 -21.78
CA PRO A 41 14.46 8.86 -21.56
C PRO A 41 14.71 7.41 -21.09
N VAL A 42 15.43 6.66 -21.92
CA VAL A 42 15.86 5.28 -21.69
C VAL A 42 17.12 5.28 -20.83
N ASN A 43 17.01 5.19 -19.49
CA ASN A 43 18.08 4.68 -18.64
C ASN A 43 17.62 4.41 -17.18
N ASP A 44 17.06 3.23 -16.93
CA ASP A 44 16.92 2.66 -15.57
C ASP A 44 17.55 1.25 -15.57
N PRO A 45 18.59 0.97 -14.75
CA PRO A 45 19.31 -0.31 -14.73
C PRO A 45 18.50 -1.52 -14.25
N SER A 46 17.28 -1.33 -13.74
CA SER A 46 16.47 -2.44 -13.21
C SER A 46 15.81 -3.30 -14.31
N MET A 47 15.72 -2.81 -15.55
CA MET A 47 15.14 -3.56 -16.68
C MET A 47 16.14 -4.44 -17.45
N VAL A 48 17.45 -4.23 -17.29
CA VAL A 48 18.46 -4.94 -18.09
C VAL A 48 18.74 -6.37 -17.58
N VAL A 49 18.46 -6.64 -16.30
CA VAL A 49 18.68 -7.97 -15.70
C VAL A 49 17.61 -8.97 -16.14
N ALA A 50 16.36 -8.52 -16.33
CA ALA A 50 15.29 -9.37 -16.86
C ALA A 50 15.51 -9.74 -18.35
N ALA A 51 16.14 -8.84 -19.12
CA ALA A 51 16.47 -9.11 -20.53
C ALA A 51 17.71 -10.01 -20.68
N ALA A 52 18.71 -9.89 -19.81
CA ALA A 52 19.94 -10.70 -19.90
C ALA A 52 19.71 -12.20 -19.55
N VAL A 53 18.82 -12.51 -18.62
CA VAL A 53 18.51 -13.90 -18.24
C VAL A 53 17.75 -14.64 -19.36
N MET A 54 17.02 -13.93 -20.22
CA MET A 54 16.32 -14.55 -21.36
C MET A 54 17.20 -14.76 -22.61
N VAL A 55 18.30 -14.01 -22.74
CA VAL A 55 19.19 -14.11 -23.92
C VAL A 55 20.22 -15.23 -23.78
N SER A 56 20.71 -15.54 -22.57
CA SER A 56 21.73 -16.59 -22.39
C SER A 56 21.21 -18.03 -22.46
N ALA A 57 19.88 -18.24 -22.46
CA ALA A 57 19.29 -19.58 -22.60
C ALA A 57 19.06 -20.01 -24.07
N ALA A 58 19.25 -19.11 -25.04
CA ALA A 58 18.88 -19.35 -26.44
C ALA A 58 20.04 -19.85 -27.33
N GLU A 59 21.27 -19.95 -26.82
CA GLU A 59 22.47 -20.13 -27.68
C GLU A 59 22.98 -21.58 -27.82
N GLN A 60 22.16 -22.60 -27.56
CA GLN A 60 22.56 -24.02 -27.77
C GLN A 60 21.46 -24.95 -28.28
N LEU A 61 20.55 -24.47 -29.14
CA LEU A 61 19.63 -25.37 -29.85
C LEU A 61 19.76 -25.20 -31.37
N ASP A 62 20.15 -26.30 -31.98
CA ASP A 62 20.32 -26.58 -33.39
C ASP A 62 19.19 -25.99 -34.26
N VAL A 63 19.59 -25.27 -35.30
CA VAL A 63 18.71 -24.51 -36.19
C VAL A 63 18.30 -25.42 -37.35
N ASP A 64 17.31 -26.30 -37.14
CA ASP A 64 16.50 -26.80 -38.26
C ASP A 64 15.16 -27.44 -37.84
N ALA A 65 14.25 -26.61 -37.34
CA ALA A 65 12.79 -26.73 -37.46
C ALA A 65 12.18 -25.65 -36.57
N LYS A 66 11.72 -24.52 -37.15
CA LYS A 66 10.83 -23.63 -36.41
C LYS A 66 9.55 -24.42 -36.11
N PRO A 67 9.23 -24.76 -34.84
CA PRO A 67 7.88 -25.21 -34.54
C PRO A 67 7.00 -24.03 -34.93
N ASP A 68 6.05 -24.26 -35.83
CA ASP A 68 5.18 -23.21 -36.33
C ASP A 68 4.54 -22.59 -35.07
N ALA A 69 4.77 -21.29 -34.80
CA ALA A 69 4.32 -20.67 -33.55
C ALA A 69 2.83 -20.93 -33.31
N ARG A 70 2.09 -21.09 -34.42
CA ARG A 70 0.69 -21.51 -34.49
C ARG A 70 0.40 -22.89 -33.89
N GLU A 71 1.27 -23.87 -34.13
CA GLU A 71 1.18 -25.22 -33.58
C GLU A 71 1.47 -25.22 -32.07
N LEU A 72 2.43 -24.39 -31.62
CA LEU A 72 2.66 -24.12 -30.20
C LEU A 72 1.45 -23.48 -29.52
N TYR A 73 0.87 -22.43 -30.11
CA TYR A 73 -0.35 -21.80 -29.58
C TYR A 73 -1.55 -22.76 -29.55
N GLN A 74 -1.70 -23.61 -30.57
CA GLN A 74 -2.75 -24.64 -30.60
C GLN A 74 -2.55 -25.69 -29.52
N ARG A 75 -1.29 -26.11 -29.27
CA ARG A 75 -0.97 -27.09 -28.24
C ARG A 75 -1.12 -26.53 -26.84
N VAL A 76 -0.70 -25.29 -26.61
CA VAL A 76 -0.98 -24.56 -25.36
C VAL A 76 -2.49 -24.42 -25.16
N GLY A 77 -3.23 -23.96 -26.18
CA GLY A 77 -4.68 -23.86 -26.12
C GLY A 77 -5.38 -25.20 -25.85
N GLY A 78 -4.87 -26.30 -26.41
CA GLY A 78 -5.36 -27.65 -26.14
C GLY A 78 -5.12 -28.10 -24.71
N LEU A 79 -3.93 -27.87 -24.18
CA LEU A 79 -3.57 -28.17 -22.79
C LEU A 79 -4.38 -27.31 -21.80
N THR A 80 -4.56 -26.01 -22.08
CA THR A 80 -5.40 -25.13 -21.24
C THR A 80 -6.86 -25.59 -21.23
N ARG A 81 -7.37 -26.09 -22.37
CA ARG A 81 -8.73 -26.60 -22.48
C ARG A 81 -8.90 -27.94 -21.76
N GLN A 82 -7.93 -28.85 -21.86
CA GLN A 82 -7.90 -30.09 -21.07
C GLN A 82 -7.83 -29.82 -19.56
N LEU A 83 -7.00 -28.86 -19.14
CA LEU A 83 -6.94 -28.42 -17.74
C LEU A 83 -8.27 -27.83 -17.28
N HIS A 84 -8.89 -26.98 -18.11
CA HIS A 84 -10.20 -26.39 -17.81
C HIS A 84 -11.30 -27.45 -17.70
N ASP A 85 -11.33 -28.41 -18.64
CA ASP A 85 -12.32 -29.50 -18.64
C ASP A 85 -12.12 -30.41 -17.42
N ALA A 86 -10.87 -30.73 -17.05
CA ALA A 86 -10.56 -31.48 -15.83
C ALA A 86 -10.98 -30.74 -14.54
N LEU A 87 -10.67 -29.44 -14.44
CA LEU A 87 -11.09 -28.58 -13.33
C LEU A 87 -12.62 -28.51 -13.21
N ARG A 88 -13.31 -28.46 -14.35
CA ARG A 88 -14.77 -28.45 -14.42
C ARG A 88 -15.38 -29.80 -14.04
N GLU A 89 -14.78 -30.90 -14.47
CA GLU A 89 -15.21 -32.27 -14.14
C GLU A 89 -15.04 -32.59 -12.65
N LEU A 90 -14.01 -32.02 -12.02
CA LEU A 90 -13.79 -32.06 -10.57
C LEU A 90 -14.67 -31.05 -9.78
N GLY A 91 -15.43 -30.18 -10.45
CA GLY A 91 -16.31 -29.20 -9.81
C GLY A 91 -15.59 -27.96 -9.23
N TYR A 92 -14.37 -27.70 -9.67
CA TYR A 92 -13.50 -26.62 -9.19
C TYR A 92 -13.51 -25.36 -10.05
N ASP A 93 -14.17 -25.39 -11.21
CA ASP A 93 -14.26 -24.27 -12.15
C ASP A 93 -14.69 -22.97 -11.46
N LYS A 94 -15.77 -23.03 -10.67
CA LYS A 94 -16.32 -21.87 -9.95
C LYS A 94 -15.42 -21.35 -8.84
N ASN A 95 -14.68 -22.23 -8.15
CA ASN A 95 -13.81 -21.81 -7.04
C ASN A 95 -12.58 -21.08 -7.61
N VAL A 96 -11.90 -21.70 -8.57
CA VAL A 96 -10.74 -21.08 -9.24
C VAL A 96 -11.14 -19.79 -9.96
N GLU A 97 -12.29 -19.76 -10.63
CA GLU A 97 -12.83 -18.57 -11.26
C GLU A 97 -13.09 -17.44 -10.24
N ASN A 98 -13.71 -17.74 -9.09
CA ASN A 98 -13.94 -16.76 -8.03
C ASN A 98 -12.63 -16.22 -7.43
N ALA A 99 -11.65 -17.10 -7.19
CA ALA A 99 -10.31 -16.74 -6.72
C ALA A 99 -9.60 -15.79 -7.70
N VAL A 100 -9.57 -16.14 -8.98
CA VAL A 100 -8.96 -15.32 -10.04
C VAL A 100 -9.68 -13.98 -10.20
N ASN A 101 -11.01 -13.96 -10.07
CA ASN A 101 -11.80 -12.73 -10.15
C ASN A 101 -11.59 -11.79 -8.95
N ALA A 102 -11.12 -12.29 -7.80
CA ALA A 102 -10.83 -11.47 -6.62
C ALA A 102 -9.44 -10.80 -6.65
N LEU A 103 -8.50 -11.31 -7.45
CA LEU A 103 -7.14 -10.76 -7.55
C LEU A 103 -7.08 -9.31 -8.07
N PRO A 104 -7.85 -8.90 -9.10
CA PRO A 104 -7.91 -7.51 -9.54
C PRO A 104 -8.37 -6.56 -8.43
N ASP A 105 -9.36 -6.95 -7.63
CA ASP A 105 -9.84 -6.15 -6.48
C ASP A 105 -8.75 -6.02 -5.41
N ALA A 106 -8.10 -7.12 -5.03
CA ALA A 106 -6.99 -7.09 -4.08
C ALA A 106 -5.83 -6.19 -4.56
N ARG A 107 -5.49 -6.23 -5.86
CA ARG A 107 -4.48 -5.34 -6.45
C ARG A 107 -4.91 -3.88 -6.41
N ALA A 108 -6.16 -3.57 -6.75
CA ALA A 108 -6.69 -2.21 -6.67
C ALA A 108 -6.64 -1.66 -5.24
N ARG A 109 -6.96 -2.50 -4.25
CA ARG A 109 -6.84 -2.19 -2.82
C ARG A 109 -5.40 -1.92 -2.37
N LEU A 110 -4.44 -2.74 -2.80
CA LEU A 110 -3.01 -2.49 -2.53
C LEU A 110 -2.54 -1.18 -3.15
N GLY A 111 -2.98 -0.88 -4.38
CA GLY A 111 -2.71 0.40 -5.02
C GLY A 111 -3.31 1.59 -4.28
N TYR A 112 -4.52 1.44 -3.74
CA TYR A 112 -5.15 2.44 -2.89
C TYR A 112 -4.36 2.70 -1.61
N ILE A 113 -3.90 1.64 -0.92
CA ILE A 113 -3.04 1.75 0.26
C ILE A 113 -1.77 2.53 -0.07
N ALA A 114 -1.09 2.20 -1.17
CA ALA A 114 0.14 2.89 -1.57
C ALA A 114 -0.10 4.39 -1.76
N LYS A 115 -1.13 4.76 -2.53
CA LYS A 115 -1.49 6.16 -2.81
C LYS A 115 -1.81 6.93 -1.52
N MET A 116 -2.60 6.34 -0.65
CA MET A 116 -3.02 7.00 0.57
C MET A 116 -1.85 7.11 1.58
N THR A 117 -0.91 6.16 1.57
CA THR A 117 0.34 6.26 2.36
C THR A 117 1.18 7.45 1.91
N GLU A 118 1.33 7.60 0.60
CA GLU A 118 2.07 8.71 -0.02
C GLU A 118 1.45 10.06 0.38
N GLN A 119 0.12 10.19 0.26
CA GLN A 119 -0.59 11.41 0.64
C GLN A 119 -0.45 11.76 2.12
N ALA A 120 -0.57 10.77 3.01
CA ALA A 120 -0.39 10.96 4.44
C ALA A 120 1.04 11.43 4.77
N ALA A 121 2.04 10.82 4.15
CA ALA A 121 3.44 11.19 4.32
C ALA A 121 3.72 12.62 3.81
N GLU A 122 3.22 12.97 2.63
CA GLU A 122 3.37 14.30 2.04
C GLU A 122 2.72 15.38 2.92
N ARG A 123 1.50 15.14 3.40
CA ARG A 123 0.81 16.06 4.33
C ARG A 123 1.57 16.24 5.64
N ALA A 124 1.99 15.14 6.26
CA ALA A 124 2.71 15.20 7.52
C ALA A 124 4.05 15.92 7.36
N LEU A 125 4.82 15.61 6.32
CA LEU A 125 6.09 16.27 6.03
C LEU A 125 5.90 17.78 5.78
N SER A 126 4.91 18.14 4.96
CA SER A 126 4.58 19.54 4.68
C SER A 126 4.21 20.33 5.95
N ALA A 127 3.47 19.71 6.87
CA ALA A 127 3.12 20.33 8.14
C ALA A 127 4.34 20.51 9.05
N VAL A 128 5.25 19.53 9.09
CA VAL A 128 6.52 19.63 9.81
C VAL A 128 7.39 20.77 9.26
N GLU A 129 7.54 20.86 7.94
CA GLU A 129 8.32 21.93 7.29
C GLU A 129 7.79 23.32 7.62
N LYS A 130 6.47 23.53 7.52
CA LYS A 130 5.82 24.80 7.91
C LYS A 130 6.04 25.13 9.38
N GLY A 131 5.96 24.13 10.26
CA GLY A 131 6.22 24.29 11.69
C GLY A 131 7.67 24.70 11.97
N GLN A 132 8.63 24.05 11.30
CA GLN A 132 10.06 24.36 11.42
C GLN A 132 10.39 25.76 10.93
N GLU A 133 9.81 26.21 9.81
CA GLU A 133 10.00 27.57 9.29
C GLU A 133 9.53 28.63 10.32
N GLY A 134 8.35 28.42 10.91
CA GLY A 134 7.79 29.30 11.94
C GLY A 134 8.68 29.39 13.19
N LEU A 135 9.15 28.24 13.69
CA LEU A 135 10.04 28.15 14.84
C LEU A 135 11.41 28.78 14.58
N SER A 136 11.98 28.59 13.38
CA SER A 136 13.25 29.18 12.98
C SER A 136 13.19 30.71 12.99
N LYS A 137 12.10 31.29 12.46
CA LYS A 137 11.86 32.75 12.50
C LYS A 137 11.80 33.30 13.93
N VAL A 138 11.15 32.58 14.84
CA VAL A 138 11.10 32.93 16.27
C VAL A 138 12.49 32.85 16.89
N GLY A 139 13.22 31.76 16.66
CA GLY A 139 14.57 31.54 17.20
C GLY A 139 15.55 32.64 16.77
N ALA A 140 15.52 33.03 15.49
CA ALA A 140 16.38 34.09 14.96
C ALA A 140 16.10 35.46 15.61
N HIS A 141 14.83 35.83 15.83
CA HIS A 141 14.49 37.07 16.55
C HIS A 141 14.86 37.02 18.03
N ASN A 142 14.65 35.88 18.67
CA ASN A 142 14.98 35.70 20.09
C ASN A 142 16.48 35.93 20.35
N GLY A 143 17.37 35.40 19.50
CA GLY A 143 18.82 35.61 19.63
C GLY A 143 19.25 37.09 19.50
N LYS A 144 18.62 37.84 18.58
CA LYS A 144 18.85 39.29 18.43
C LYS A 144 18.40 40.08 19.66
N LEU A 145 17.22 39.75 20.18
CA LEU A 145 16.70 40.37 21.39
C LEU A 145 17.59 40.08 22.60
N LEU A 146 18.01 38.83 22.79
CA LEU A 146 18.89 38.43 23.89
C LEU A 146 20.18 39.26 23.89
N THR A 147 20.83 39.38 22.73
CA THR A 147 22.04 40.21 22.56
C THR A 147 21.80 41.68 22.94
N SER A 148 20.62 42.21 22.60
CA SER A 148 20.26 43.61 22.89
C SER A 148 19.93 43.82 24.37
N TRP A 149 19.28 42.84 25.00
CA TRP A 149 19.06 42.82 26.46
C TRP A 149 20.39 42.71 27.21
N ASP A 150 21.35 41.90 26.77
CA ASP A 150 22.68 41.80 27.38
C ASP A 150 23.43 43.14 27.32
N LYS A 151 23.33 43.88 26.21
CA LYS A 151 23.86 45.26 26.10
C LYS A 151 23.21 46.21 27.09
N LEU A 152 21.90 46.10 27.32
CA LEU A 152 21.19 46.89 28.32
C LEU A 152 21.72 46.59 29.73
N PHE A 153 21.81 45.31 30.10
CA PHE A 153 22.26 44.90 31.44
C PHE A 153 23.73 45.20 31.71
N SER A 154 24.56 45.24 30.66
CA SER A 154 25.95 45.68 30.74
C SER A 154 26.12 47.21 30.71
N LYS A 155 25.02 47.99 30.67
CA LYS A 155 24.99 49.46 30.61
C LYS A 155 25.67 50.03 29.35
N GLN A 156 25.66 49.28 28.25
CA GLN A 156 26.25 49.65 26.96
C GLN A 156 25.22 50.10 25.92
N LEU A 157 23.96 50.33 26.34
CA LEU A 157 22.85 50.66 25.47
C LEU A 157 22.47 52.14 25.60
N SER A 158 22.25 52.82 24.47
CA SER A 158 21.73 54.19 24.43
C SER A 158 20.22 54.25 24.69
N LEU A 159 19.69 55.46 24.96
CA LEU A 159 18.25 55.65 25.18
C LEU A 159 17.39 55.33 23.94
N ASP A 160 17.89 55.63 22.74
CA ASP A 160 17.14 55.37 21.51
C ASP A 160 17.15 53.87 21.16
N GLU A 161 18.28 53.18 21.37
CA GLU A 161 18.35 51.71 21.29
C GLU A 161 17.44 51.03 22.31
N PHE A 162 17.29 51.60 23.52
CA PHE A 162 16.36 51.09 24.52
C PHE A 162 14.89 51.17 24.06
N LYS A 163 14.48 52.30 23.49
CA LYS A 163 13.12 52.44 22.94
C LYS A 163 12.88 51.43 21.82
N GLN A 164 13.88 51.21 20.95
CA GLN A 164 13.81 50.21 19.89
C GLN A 164 13.71 48.80 20.48
N LEU A 165 14.53 48.45 21.47
CA LEU A 165 14.49 47.16 22.15
C LEU A 165 13.11 46.87 22.77
N ALA A 166 12.48 47.86 23.40
CA ALA A 166 11.13 47.73 23.94
C ALA A 166 10.10 47.46 22.83
N HIS A 167 10.20 48.15 21.70
CA HIS A 167 9.32 47.96 20.55
C HIS A 167 9.51 46.57 19.91
N ASP A 168 10.75 46.17 19.68
CA ASP A 168 11.12 44.88 19.09
C ASP A 168 10.71 43.72 20.01
N THR A 169 10.88 43.87 21.33
CA THR A 169 10.44 42.87 22.31
C THR A 169 8.92 42.71 22.25
N HIS A 170 8.15 43.80 22.23
CA HIS A 170 6.70 43.73 22.15
C HIS A 170 6.22 43.13 20.81
N ALA A 171 6.87 43.48 19.69
CA ALA A 171 6.59 42.89 18.39
C ALA A 171 6.90 41.38 18.37
N HIS A 172 8.01 40.98 18.98
CA HIS A 172 8.40 39.58 19.09
C HIS A 172 7.41 38.77 19.94
N LEU A 173 6.95 39.29 21.08
CA LEU A 173 5.93 38.62 21.90
C LEU A 173 4.64 38.35 21.13
N LYS A 174 4.21 39.31 20.29
CA LYS A 174 3.08 39.10 19.36
C LYS A 174 3.38 38.02 18.33
N GLN A 175 4.57 38.05 17.74
CA GLN A 175 4.99 37.04 16.76
C GLN A 175 5.02 35.64 17.39
N VAL A 176 5.55 35.48 18.59
CA VAL A 176 5.59 34.21 19.33
C VAL A 176 4.18 33.66 19.53
N SER A 177 3.22 34.49 19.94
CA SER A 177 1.81 34.07 20.11
C SER A 177 1.21 33.55 18.79
N THR A 178 1.44 34.26 17.69
CA THR A 178 0.95 33.86 16.36
C THR A 178 1.61 32.57 15.88
N GLN A 179 2.94 32.46 16.01
CA GLN A 179 3.69 31.29 15.55
C GLN A 179 3.38 30.05 16.40
N THR A 180 3.13 30.21 17.69
CA THR A 180 2.70 29.11 18.57
C THR A 180 1.34 28.58 18.14
N SER A 181 0.40 29.47 17.82
CA SER A 181 -0.93 29.08 17.31
C SER A 181 -0.84 28.39 15.95
N ALA A 182 0.03 28.90 15.06
CA ALA A 182 0.28 28.29 13.76
C ALA A 182 0.93 26.91 13.87
N ALA A 183 1.90 26.73 14.78
CA ALA A 183 2.53 25.45 15.05
C ALA A 183 1.53 24.43 15.60
N HIS A 184 0.62 24.84 16.49
CA HIS A 184 -0.46 23.98 16.96
C HIS A 184 -1.34 23.51 15.80
N ALA A 185 -1.68 24.40 14.87
CA ALA A 185 -2.43 24.01 13.67
C ALA A 185 -1.66 23.00 12.80
N GLN A 186 -0.33 23.10 12.70
CA GLN A 186 0.47 22.09 12.00
C GLN A 186 0.44 20.73 12.72
N PHE A 187 0.48 20.69 14.05
CA PHE A 187 0.34 19.43 14.80
C PHE A 187 -1.05 18.81 14.61
N THR A 188 -2.10 19.62 14.52
CA THR A 188 -3.44 19.14 14.15
C THR A 188 -3.45 18.54 12.74
N GLU A 189 -2.80 19.17 11.76
CA GLU A 189 -2.71 18.62 10.40
C GLU A 189 -1.96 17.28 10.37
N ILE A 190 -0.87 17.14 11.13
CA ILE A 190 -0.14 15.87 11.26
C ILE A 190 -1.04 14.78 11.87
N MET A 191 -1.81 15.11 12.91
CA MET A 191 -2.75 14.17 13.52
C MET A 191 -3.86 13.78 12.54
N MET A 192 -4.38 14.73 11.77
CA MET A 192 -5.39 14.44 10.75
C MET A 192 -4.84 13.56 9.64
N ALA A 193 -3.60 13.76 9.19
CA ALA A 193 -2.96 12.91 8.19
C ALA A 193 -2.78 11.44 8.63
N GLN A 194 -3.03 11.11 9.91
CA GLN A 194 -3.02 9.74 10.42
C GLN A 194 -4.35 8.98 10.18
N ASP A 195 -5.41 9.66 9.72
CA ASP A 195 -6.68 9.03 9.30
C ASP A 195 -6.48 7.92 8.25
N PHE A 196 -5.39 8.02 7.48
CA PHE A 196 -4.91 6.97 6.59
C PHE A 196 -4.72 5.61 7.27
N GLN A 197 -4.29 5.57 8.53
CA GLN A 197 -4.03 4.32 9.25
C GLN A 197 -5.31 3.48 9.38
N ASP A 198 -6.44 4.11 9.72
CA ASP A 198 -7.72 3.40 9.91
C ASP A 198 -8.22 2.82 8.59
N LEU A 199 -8.25 3.65 7.54
CA LEU A 199 -8.65 3.23 6.20
C LEU A 199 -7.77 2.10 5.67
N THR A 200 -6.47 2.17 5.94
CA THR A 200 -5.52 1.12 5.53
C THR A 200 -5.72 -0.17 6.29
N GLY A 201 -5.96 -0.09 7.60
CA GLY A 201 -6.25 -1.26 8.43
C GLY A 201 -7.44 -2.05 7.88
N GLN A 202 -8.53 -1.35 7.54
CA GLN A 202 -9.72 -1.97 6.96
C GLN A 202 -9.44 -2.62 5.59
N VAL A 203 -8.64 -1.96 4.74
CA VAL A 203 -8.32 -2.47 3.41
C VAL A 203 -7.37 -3.68 3.50
N ILE A 204 -6.38 -3.65 4.40
CA ILE A 204 -5.50 -4.78 4.69
C ILE A 204 -6.32 -5.98 5.19
N GLN A 205 -7.28 -5.77 6.09
CA GLN A 205 -8.14 -6.84 6.59
C GLN A 205 -8.94 -7.50 5.44
N LYS A 206 -9.47 -6.69 4.51
CA LYS A 206 -10.17 -7.21 3.31
C LYS A 206 -9.23 -7.99 2.39
N ILE A 207 -8.02 -7.50 2.13
CA ILE A 207 -7.01 -8.23 1.35
C ILE A 207 -6.62 -9.54 2.04
N GLY A 208 -6.43 -9.52 3.36
CA GLY A 208 -6.14 -10.73 4.14
C GLY A 208 -7.23 -11.79 4.02
N THR A 209 -8.50 -11.35 4.05
CA THR A 209 -9.65 -12.24 3.82
C THR A 209 -9.64 -12.84 2.41
N VAL A 210 -9.35 -12.04 1.38
CA VAL A 210 -9.20 -12.53 0.00
C VAL A 210 -8.05 -13.55 -0.10
N SER A 211 -6.92 -13.26 0.53
CA SER A 211 -5.76 -14.16 0.54
C SER A 211 -6.06 -15.49 1.22
N GLN A 212 -6.71 -15.47 2.39
CA GLN A 212 -7.12 -16.69 3.11
C GLN A 212 -8.12 -17.52 2.31
N ASN A 213 -9.08 -16.87 1.65
CA ASN A 213 -10.04 -17.56 0.79
C ASN A 213 -9.36 -18.21 -0.42
N LEU A 214 -8.40 -17.51 -1.04
CA LEU A 214 -7.61 -18.04 -2.15
C LEU A 214 -6.81 -19.28 -1.71
N GLU A 215 -6.11 -19.16 -0.57
CA GLU A 215 -5.31 -20.23 0.02
C GLU A 215 -6.16 -21.48 0.31
N GLN A 216 -7.30 -21.33 1.00
CA GLN A 216 -8.20 -22.44 1.29
C GLN A 216 -8.71 -23.15 0.03
N GLN A 217 -9.02 -22.39 -1.03
CA GLN A 217 -9.47 -22.96 -2.29
C GLN A 217 -8.36 -23.72 -3.02
N LEU A 218 -7.12 -23.22 -2.97
CA LEU A 218 -5.96 -23.89 -3.56
C LEU A 218 -5.58 -25.16 -2.78
N ILE A 219 -5.60 -25.12 -1.44
CA ILE A 219 -5.38 -26.31 -0.60
C ILE A 219 -6.45 -27.37 -0.91
N LYS A 220 -7.73 -26.96 -0.97
CA LYS A 220 -8.82 -27.89 -1.27
C LYS A 220 -8.64 -28.53 -2.65
N LEU A 221 -8.28 -27.75 -3.66
CA LEU A 221 -7.97 -28.26 -4.99
C LEU A 221 -6.80 -29.26 -4.96
N LEU A 222 -5.74 -28.96 -4.22
CA LEU A 222 -4.57 -29.81 -4.07
C LEU A 222 -4.92 -31.15 -3.39
N VAL A 223 -5.69 -31.10 -2.30
CA VAL A 223 -6.17 -32.30 -1.56
C VAL A 223 -7.06 -33.18 -2.44
N ASP A 224 -8.02 -32.58 -3.15
CA ASP A 224 -8.95 -33.34 -3.97
C ASP A 224 -8.30 -33.92 -5.24
N SER A 225 -7.22 -33.30 -5.71
CA SER A 225 -6.41 -33.79 -6.83
C SER A 225 -5.33 -34.79 -6.42
N ALA A 226 -5.11 -35.00 -5.12
CA ALA A 226 -4.09 -35.92 -4.61
C ALA A 226 -4.54 -37.41 -4.68
N PRO A 227 -3.63 -38.36 -4.94
CA PRO A 227 -3.91 -39.79 -4.94
C PRO A 227 -4.52 -40.29 -3.63
N PRO A 228 -5.41 -41.30 -3.66
CA PRO A 228 -6.12 -41.79 -2.47
C PRO A 228 -5.21 -42.20 -1.31
N GLU A 229 -3.98 -42.67 -1.59
CA GLU A 229 -3.01 -43.03 -0.55
C GLU A 229 -2.44 -41.82 0.21
N ARG A 230 -2.37 -40.62 -0.39
CA ARG A 230 -1.75 -39.42 0.20
C ARG A 230 -2.73 -38.39 0.78
N ARG A 231 -4.04 -38.55 0.54
CA ARG A 231 -5.07 -37.61 1.04
C ARG A 231 -5.15 -37.51 2.57
N ALA A 232 -4.80 -38.58 3.30
CA ALA A 232 -4.84 -38.60 4.77
C ALA A 232 -3.66 -37.83 5.42
N GLU A 233 -2.53 -37.74 4.73
CA GLU A 233 -1.33 -37.02 5.21
C GLU A 233 -1.55 -35.49 5.10
N VAL A 234 -2.10 -35.01 3.98
CA VAL A 234 -2.40 -33.58 3.76
C VAL A 234 -3.48 -33.03 4.70
N HIS A 235 -4.47 -33.85 5.07
CA HIS A 235 -5.59 -33.43 5.90
C HIS A 235 -5.23 -33.12 7.36
N THR A 236 -4.12 -33.69 7.85
CA THR A 236 -3.73 -33.63 9.27
C THR A 236 -2.81 -32.44 9.57
N GLU A 237 -2.07 -31.97 8.56
CA GLU A 237 -0.97 -31.01 8.73
C GLU A 237 -1.38 -29.56 8.41
N TRP A 238 -2.46 -29.34 7.64
CA TRP A 238 -2.87 -27.99 7.16
C TRP A 238 -4.23 -27.49 7.65
N MET A 239 -5.00 -28.29 8.42
CA MET A 239 -6.23 -27.80 9.07
C MET A 239 -5.98 -26.86 10.27
N ASN A 240 -4.72 -26.69 10.66
CA ASN A 240 -4.30 -25.68 11.63
C ASN A 240 -4.04 -24.37 10.88
N GLY A 241 -5.07 -23.52 10.80
CA GLY A 241 -5.01 -22.21 10.15
C GLY A 241 -3.90 -21.29 10.71
N PRO A 242 -3.69 -20.11 10.09
CA PRO A 242 -2.56 -19.24 10.40
C PRO A 242 -2.55 -18.90 11.90
N ALA A 243 -1.49 -19.31 12.60
CA ALA A 243 -1.44 -19.11 14.04
C ALA A 243 -1.15 -17.64 14.35
N ILE A 244 -2.17 -16.96 14.85
CA ILE A 244 -2.05 -15.59 15.37
C ILE A 244 -1.38 -15.58 16.76
N ASN A 245 -1.09 -16.74 17.36
CA ASN A 245 -0.32 -16.86 18.60
C ASN A 245 0.66 -18.04 18.54
N THR A 246 1.96 -17.74 18.48
CA THR A 246 3.08 -18.70 18.50
C THR A 246 3.58 -19.04 19.90
N ASP A 247 3.04 -18.44 20.96
CA ASP A 247 3.47 -18.75 22.32
C ASP A 247 3.00 -20.15 22.73
N GLY A 248 3.92 -21.11 22.63
CA GLY A 248 3.81 -22.44 23.25
C GLY A 248 3.18 -23.53 22.39
N ARG A 249 2.89 -23.31 21.10
CA ARG A 249 2.49 -24.38 20.17
C ARG A 249 3.56 -24.62 19.12
N SER A 250 4.06 -25.84 19.03
CA SER A 250 4.98 -26.32 17.98
C SER A 250 4.26 -26.67 16.67
N ASP A 251 2.96 -26.43 16.60
CA ASP A 251 2.05 -26.75 15.50
C ASP A 251 1.53 -25.44 14.89
N VAL A 252 2.47 -24.59 14.47
CA VAL A 252 2.20 -23.28 13.90
C VAL A 252 2.80 -23.21 12.50
N VAL A 253 1.90 -23.19 11.53
CA VAL A 253 2.15 -23.12 10.09
C VAL A 253 2.58 -21.71 9.70
N ASN A 254 3.83 -21.52 9.23
CA ASN A 254 4.29 -20.19 8.82
C ASN A 254 5.50 -20.14 7.86
N SER A 255 5.82 -21.20 7.11
CA SER A 255 6.99 -21.14 6.22
C SER A 255 6.78 -21.74 4.83
N GLN A 256 7.20 -20.99 3.81
CA GLN A 256 7.27 -21.38 2.40
C GLN A 256 8.04 -22.69 2.18
N GLY A 257 8.99 -23.03 3.05
CA GLY A 257 9.75 -24.28 2.96
C GLY A 257 8.90 -25.54 3.15
N GLN A 258 7.88 -25.51 4.01
CA GLN A 258 6.97 -26.64 4.18
C GLN A 258 5.97 -26.80 3.03
N VAL A 259 5.71 -25.71 2.28
CA VAL A 259 4.96 -25.79 1.01
C VAL A 259 5.76 -26.57 -0.01
N ASP A 260 7.07 -26.31 -0.10
CA ASP A 260 7.98 -27.02 -1.02
C ASP A 260 8.15 -28.49 -0.61
N ASP A 261 8.32 -28.78 0.70
CA ASP A 261 8.41 -30.15 1.23
C ASP A 261 7.13 -30.97 0.95
N LEU A 262 5.96 -30.33 0.99
CA LEU A 262 4.66 -30.97 0.68
C LEU A 262 4.50 -31.24 -0.81
N LEU A 263 4.95 -30.32 -1.67
CA LEU A 263 4.95 -30.55 -3.11
C LEU A 263 5.85 -31.74 -3.45
N GLU A 264 7.04 -31.81 -2.84
CA GLU A 264 7.95 -32.95 -2.95
C GLU A 264 7.32 -34.25 -2.41
N SER A 265 6.61 -34.18 -1.27
CA SER A 265 5.89 -35.30 -0.67
C SER A 265 4.59 -35.67 -1.39
N LEU A 266 4.19 -34.94 -2.45
CA LEU A 266 3.09 -35.28 -3.36
C LEU A 266 3.61 -35.69 -4.75
N GLY A 267 4.92 -35.56 -4.99
CA GLY A 267 5.60 -35.94 -6.23
C GLY A 267 5.67 -34.83 -7.28
N PHE A 268 5.58 -33.56 -6.86
CA PHE A 268 5.75 -32.36 -7.67
C PHE A 268 7.13 -31.72 -7.48
#